data_AF-A0A968WAY8-F1
#
_entry.id   AF-A0A968WAY8-F1
#
_cell.length_a   1.000
_cell.length_b   1.000
_cell.length_c   1.000
_cell.angle_alpha   90.00
_cell.angle_beta   90.00
_cell.angle_gamma   90.00
#
_symmetry.space_group_name_H-M   'P 1'
#
loop_
_entity.id
_entity.type
_entity.pdbx_description
1 polymer ?
#
loop_
_entity_poly.entity_id
_entity_poly.type
_entity_poly.pdbx_seq_one_letter_code
_entity_poly.pdbx_strand_id
1 'polypeptide(L)'
;MANQFYSTPSINPLHRLNVRDGLEVNAERWELAHHYHRHRQNIHYQSLNKPGIVSGLGIRITETPEKWSKRFPQQGGCLEIQPGIAIDIEGNPIIVDEHIDIDRKFPFKKPDTSDIDDREEIITYLVISYVDNRKLTDEEYWKIDKEPWKEREWFRFDQQLEPPNERQIELCRIKLRIEDVASDRFELKNPQDVFSPGLNEIDLRYRQQAKARPQALVNIATTATKFDNSFVQRINSPCEITNKNLSCLMQSLNALYPCLQGNTEVANINLEKD
;
A
#
# COMPACT_ATOMS: atom_id res chain seq x y z
N MET A 1 13.58 -4.29 3.11
CA MET A 1 12.23 -4.57 2.58
C MET A 1 12.34 -5.75 1.63
N ALA A 2 11.55 -6.80 1.85
CA ALA A 2 11.65 -8.05 1.09
C ALA A 2 11.39 -7.80 -0.41
N ASN A 3 12.17 -8.45 -1.27
CA ASN A 3 11.95 -8.51 -2.72
C ASN A 3 10.57 -9.12 -3.00
N GLN A 4 9.54 -8.29 -3.05
CA GLN A 4 8.19 -8.78 -3.34
C GLN A 4 8.06 -8.97 -4.84
N PHE A 5 8.38 -10.19 -5.29
CA PHE A 5 7.96 -10.67 -6.58
C PHE A 5 6.43 -10.72 -6.55
N TYR A 6 5.78 -9.75 -7.21
CA TYR A 6 4.34 -9.81 -7.42
C TYR A 6 4.01 -11.15 -8.09
N SER A 7 2.92 -11.81 -7.70
CA SER A 7 2.51 -13.06 -8.34
C SER A 7 2.20 -12.81 -9.83
N THR A 8 2.61 -13.71 -10.71
CA THR A 8 2.15 -13.67 -12.11
C THR A 8 0.69 -14.09 -12.17
N PRO A 9 -0.12 -13.53 -13.10
CA PRO A 9 -1.50 -13.98 -13.28
C PRO A 9 -1.54 -15.48 -13.60
N SER A 10 -2.65 -16.13 -13.24
CA SER A 10 -2.86 -17.54 -13.55
C SER A 10 -2.84 -17.79 -15.06
N ILE A 11 -2.29 -18.94 -15.46
CA ILE A 11 -2.25 -19.40 -16.87
C ILE A 11 -3.54 -20.13 -17.29
N ASN A 12 -4.60 -20.06 -16.48
CA ASN A 12 -5.88 -20.71 -16.76
C ASN A 12 -6.56 -20.09 -18.00
N PRO A 13 -7.18 -20.90 -18.87
CA PRO A 13 -7.94 -20.40 -20.01
C PRO A 13 -9.11 -19.50 -19.59
N LEU A 14 -9.37 -18.46 -20.38
CA LEU A 14 -10.53 -17.60 -20.22
C LEU A 14 -11.74 -18.18 -20.95
N HIS A 15 -12.84 -18.38 -20.23
CA HIS A 15 -14.11 -18.84 -20.79
C HIS A 15 -15.10 -17.68 -20.88
N ARG A 16 -15.53 -17.35 -22.11
CA ARG A 16 -16.55 -16.32 -22.36
C ARG A 16 -17.91 -16.97 -22.67
N LEU A 17 -18.99 -16.25 -22.38
CA LEU A 17 -20.33 -16.64 -22.79
C LEU A 17 -20.42 -16.71 -24.32
N ASN A 18 -20.95 -17.81 -24.84
CA ASN A 18 -21.19 -18.01 -26.27
C ASN A 18 -22.59 -17.52 -26.63
N VAL A 19 -22.68 -16.28 -27.13
CA VAL A 19 -23.94 -15.63 -27.48
C VAL A 19 -24.44 -16.13 -28.84
N ARG A 20 -25.67 -16.66 -28.87
CA ARG A 20 -26.35 -17.18 -30.06
C ARG A 20 -27.82 -16.77 -30.04
N ASP A 21 -28.48 -16.78 -31.20
CA ASP A 21 -29.91 -16.50 -31.28
C ASP A 21 -30.71 -17.51 -30.44
N GLY A 22 -31.70 -16.99 -29.72
CA GLY A 22 -32.49 -17.79 -28.77
C GLY A 22 -31.77 -18.11 -27.45
N LEU A 23 -30.58 -17.56 -27.19
CA LEU A 23 -29.95 -17.68 -25.89
C LEU A 23 -30.78 -16.94 -24.83
N GLU A 24 -31.31 -17.70 -23.88
CA GLU A 24 -31.96 -17.14 -22.71
C GLU A 24 -30.93 -16.46 -21.79
N VAL A 25 -31.16 -15.20 -21.45
CA VAL A 25 -30.33 -14.45 -20.50
C VAL A 25 -30.92 -14.63 -19.11
N ASN A 26 -30.10 -15.17 -18.19
CA ASN A 26 -30.43 -15.31 -16.78
C ASN A 26 -29.28 -14.76 -15.92
N ALA A 27 -29.49 -14.68 -14.61
CA ALA A 27 -28.51 -14.12 -13.67
C ALA A 27 -27.15 -14.83 -13.74
N GLU A 28 -27.14 -16.17 -13.82
CA GLU A 28 -25.90 -16.96 -13.90
C GLU A 28 -25.08 -16.65 -15.16
N ARG A 29 -25.74 -16.58 -16.33
CA ARG A 29 -25.07 -16.25 -17.60
C ARG A 29 -24.59 -14.80 -17.63
N TRP A 30 -25.32 -13.90 -17.00
CA TRP A 30 -24.92 -12.50 -16.87
C TRP A 30 -23.70 -12.35 -15.96
N GLU A 31 -23.71 -13.06 -14.83
CA GLU A 31 -22.58 -13.13 -13.91
C GLU A 31 -21.34 -13.71 -14.58
N LEU A 32 -21.49 -14.78 -15.36
CA LEU A 32 -20.39 -15.37 -16.13
C LEU A 32 -19.75 -14.35 -17.08
N ALA A 33 -20.57 -13.55 -17.77
CA ALA A 33 -20.08 -12.52 -18.67
C ALA A 33 -19.30 -11.42 -17.91
N HIS A 34 -19.84 -10.92 -16.79
CA HIS A 34 -19.17 -9.91 -15.95
C HIS A 34 -17.87 -10.42 -15.36
N HIS A 35 -17.88 -11.65 -14.81
CA HIS A 35 -16.69 -12.29 -14.28
C HIS A 35 -15.61 -12.42 -15.36
N TYR A 36 -15.96 -12.83 -16.59
CA TYR A 36 -15.00 -12.89 -17.69
C TYR A 36 -14.36 -11.52 -17.97
N HIS A 37 -15.14 -10.44 -18.01
CA HIS A 37 -14.63 -9.10 -18.24
C HIS A 37 -13.71 -8.61 -17.11
N ARG A 38 -14.13 -8.78 -15.85
CA ARG A 38 -13.31 -8.47 -14.67
C ARG A 38 -12.02 -9.27 -14.68
N HIS A 39 -12.10 -10.59 -14.85
CA HIS A 39 -10.93 -11.46 -14.85
C HIS A 39 -9.93 -11.09 -15.96
N ARG A 40 -10.41 -10.78 -17.17
CA ARG A 40 -9.53 -10.33 -18.27
C ARG A 40 -8.85 -8.99 -17.98
N GLN A 41 -9.56 -8.05 -17.34
CA GLN A 41 -8.99 -6.77 -16.92
C GLN A 41 -7.94 -6.97 -15.83
N ASN A 42 -8.22 -7.80 -14.83
CA ASN A 42 -7.30 -8.14 -13.75
C ASN A 42 -6.00 -8.75 -14.30
N ILE A 43 -6.09 -9.72 -15.21
CA ILE A 43 -4.90 -10.31 -15.86
C ILE A 43 -4.08 -9.23 -16.58
N HIS A 44 -4.74 -8.35 -17.34
CA HIS A 44 -4.05 -7.26 -18.04
C HIS A 44 -3.30 -6.35 -17.06
N TYR A 45 -3.96 -5.95 -15.98
CA TYR A 45 -3.34 -5.11 -14.96
C TYR A 45 -2.16 -5.81 -14.27
N GLN A 46 -2.37 -7.03 -13.76
CA GLN A 46 -1.35 -7.82 -13.07
C GLN A 46 -0.12 -8.09 -13.94
N SER A 47 -0.31 -8.21 -15.25
CA SER A 47 0.78 -8.43 -16.20
C SER A 47 1.69 -7.19 -16.35
N LEU A 48 1.13 -5.99 -16.18
CA LEU A 48 1.79 -4.74 -16.56
C LEU A 48 2.10 -3.82 -15.38
N ASN A 49 1.39 -3.95 -14.26
CA ASN A 49 1.42 -2.97 -13.17
C ASN A 49 1.63 -3.63 -11.82
N LYS A 50 2.22 -2.85 -10.90
CA LYS A 50 2.25 -3.13 -9.46
C LYS A 50 1.00 -2.54 -8.81
N PRO A 51 0.49 -3.18 -7.73
CA PRO A 51 -0.58 -2.59 -6.93
C PRO A 51 -0.15 -1.26 -6.32
N GLY A 52 -1.11 -0.46 -5.89
CA GLY A 52 -0.86 0.81 -5.22
C GLY A 52 -1.92 1.87 -5.52
N ILE A 53 -1.64 3.06 -5.03
CA ILE A 53 -2.45 4.25 -5.22
C ILE A 53 -2.20 4.79 -6.63
N VAL A 54 -3.27 4.98 -7.38
CA VAL A 54 -3.26 5.59 -8.72
C VAL A 54 -3.34 7.11 -8.59
N SER A 55 -4.24 7.60 -7.75
CA SER A 55 -4.43 9.03 -7.50
C SER A 55 -5.17 9.28 -6.18
N GLY A 56 -4.97 10.46 -5.58
CA GLY A 56 -5.72 10.90 -4.40
C GLY A 56 -5.40 10.10 -3.14
N LEU A 57 -6.42 9.72 -2.37
CA LEU A 57 -6.34 8.95 -1.12
C LEU A 57 -5.44 9.58 -0.04
N GLY A 58 -5.35 10.91 -0.02
CA GLY A 58 -4.66 11.64 1.04
C GLY A 58 -5.36 11.46 2.38
N ILE A 59 -4.63 11.63 3.48
CA ILE A 59 -5.18 11.52 4.84
C ILE A 59 -4.98 12.86 5.55
N ARG A 60 -6.00 13.32 6.25
CA ARG A 60 -5.92 14.45 7.18
C ARG A 60 -6.63 14.14 8.47
N ILE A 61 -6.24 14.82 9.54
CA ILE A 61 -6.97 14.80 10.80
C ILE A 61 -8.15 15.76 10.70
N THR A 62 -9.32 15.32 11.15
CA THR A 62 -10.53 16.13 11.26
C THR A 62 -11.14 15.98 12.65
N GLU A 63 -12.03 16.90 13.00
CA GLU A 63 -12.85 16.79 14.20
C GLU A 63 -13.74 15.53 14.16
N THR A 64 -13.81 14.84 15.29
CA THR A 64 -14.68 13.67 15.45
C THR A 64 -16.14 14.09 15.42
N PRO A 65 -16.96 13.54 14.50
CA PRO A 65 -18.40 13.84 14.45
C PRO A 65 -19.10 13.57 15.79
N GLU A 66 -20.06 14.41 16.17
CA GLU A 66 -20.76 14.31 17.47
C GLU A 66 -21.47 12.95 17.69
N LYS A 67 -21.91 12.31 16.60
CA LYS A 67 -22.48 10.96 16.62
C LYS A 67 -21.50 9.88 17.10
N TRP A 68 -20.20 10.11 16.94
CA TRP A 68 -19.14 9.17 17.32
C TRP A 68 -18.51 9.51 18.66
N SER A 69 -18.43 10.79 19.02
CA SER A 69 -17.90 11.22 20.32
C SER A 69 -18.66 10.57 21.50
N LYS A 70 -19.97 10.33 21.36
CA LYS A 70 -20.78 9.61 22.37
C LYS A 70 -20.55 8.10 22.40
N ARG A 71 -20.20 7.48 21.26
CA ARG A 71 -19.99 6.03 21.12
C ARG A 71 -18.55 5.61 21.42
N PHE A 72 -17.60 6.53 21.25
CA PHE A 72 -16.17 6.28 21.41
C PHE A 72 -15.46 7.45 22.13
N PRO A 73 -15.72 7.66 23.44
CA PRO A 73 -15.24 8.84 24.17
C PRO A 73 -13.72 8.93 24.37
N GLN A 74 -12.96 7.86 24.10
CA GLN A 74 -11.51 7.79 24.34
C GLN A 74 -10.66 7.75 23.05
N GLN A 75 -11.18 8.21 21.91
CA GLN A 75 -10.46 8.14 20.64
C GLN A 75 -9.46 9.27 20.44
N GLY A 76 -8.31 8.94 19.84
CA GLY A 76 -7.23 9.89 19.56
C GLY A 76 -7.44 10.83 18.37
N GLY A 77 -8.68 10.96 17.91
CA GLY A 77 -9.07 11.78 16.76
C GLY A 77 -9.79 11.01 15.65
N CYS A 78 -10.19 11.74 14.61
CA CYS A 78 -10.81 11.18 13.41
C CYS A 78 -9.90 11.44 12.21
N LEU A 79 -9.65 10.40 11.42
CA LEU A 79 -8.95 10.50 10.16
C LEU A 79 -9.98 10.70 9.05
N GLU A 80 -9.72 11.61 8.12
CA GLU A 80 -10.49 11.76 6.90
C GLU A 80 -9.64 11.35 5.71
N ILE A 81 -10.16 10.40 4.94
CA ILE A 81 -9.58 9.91 3.70
C ILE A 81 -10.14 10.72 2.54
N GLN A 82 -9.26 11.40 1.81
CA GLN A 82 -9.62 12.13 0.61
C GLN A 82 -10.01 11.17 -0.53
N PRO A 83 -10.84 11.62 -1.49
CA PRO A 83 -11.21 10.82 -2.65
C PRO A 83 -9.97 10.37 -3.43
N GLY A 84 -10.10 9.24 -4.12
CA GLY A 84 -9.02 8.70 -4.93
C GLY A 84 -9.22 7.26 -5.32
N ILE A 85 -8.21 6.75 -6.02
CA ILE A 85 -8.23 5.44 -6.65
C ILE A 85 -6.98 4.69 -6.25
N ALA A 86 -7.15 3.43 -5.85
CA ALA A 86 -6.08 2.45 -5.72
C ALA A 86 -6.44 1.17 -6.48
N ILE A 87 -5.45 0.32 -6.69
CA ILE A 87 -5.64 -1.01 -7.29
C ILE A 87 -4.83 -2.01 -6.46
N ASP A 88 -5.46 -3.10 -6.05
CA ASP A 88 -4.82 -4.16 -5.25
C ASP A 88 -3.97 -5.12 -6.11
N ILE A 89 -3.34 -6.11 -5.46
CA ILE A 89 -2.50 -7.10 -6.15
C ILE A 89 -3.28 -8.00 -7.12
N GLU A 90 -4.59 -8.13 -6.91
CA GLU A 90 -5.48 -8.91 -7.76
C GLU A 90 -5.95 -8.12 -8.98
N GLY A 91 -5.63 -6.83 -9.07
CA GLY A 91 -6.09 -5.92 -10.11
C GLY A 91 -7.48 -5.36 -9.85
N ASN A 92 -8.02 -5.53 -8.64
CA ASN A 92 -9.32 -4.98 -8.27
C ASN A 92 -9.19 -3.48 -7.99
N PRO A 93 -10.01 -2.63 -8.64
CA PRO A 93 -10.01 -1.21 -8.37
C PRO A 93 -10.70 -0.92 -7.03
N ILE A 94 -10.15 0.05 -6.31
CA ILE A 94 -10.67 0.56 -5.04
C ILE A 94 -10.93 2.05 -5.24
N ILE A 95 -12.20 2.45 -5.24
CA ILE A 95 -12.62 3.81 -5.59
C ILE A 95 -13.30 4.48 -4.39
N VAL A 96 -12.59 5.45 -3.81
CA VAL A 96 -13.13 6.32 -2.76
C VAL A 96 -13.65 7.59 -3.43
N ASP A 97 -14.97 7.75 -3.44
CA ASP A 97 -15.68 8.85 -4.11
C ASP A 97 -15.92 10.04 -3.16
N GLU A 98 -16.09 11.24 -3.72
CA GLU A 98 -16.36 12.48 -3.00
C GLU A 98 -17.77 12.54 -2.40
N HIS A 99 -18.74 11.87 -3.03
CA HIS A 99 -20.16 11.97 -2.66
C HIS A 99 -20.54 11.19 -1.38
N ILE A 100 -19.59 10.49 -0.76
CA ILE A 100 -19.84 9.59 0.36
C ILE A 100 -19.11 10.09 1.62
N ASP A 101 -19.66 11.15 2.22
CA ASP A 101 -19.07 11.81 3.40
C ASP A 101 -18.95 10.91 4.63
N ILE A 102 -19.81 9.88 4.75
CA ILE A 102 -19.84 9.02 5.94
C ILE A 102 -18.73 7.97 5.91
N ASP A 103 -18.35 7.48 4.75
CA ASP A 103 -17.37 6.39 4.63
C ASP A 103 -15.93 6.89 4.60
N ARG A 104 -15.71 8.18 4.30
CA ARG A 104 -14.39 8.80 4.28
C ARG A 104 -13.85 9.17 5.66
N LYS A 105 -14.68 9.14 6.69
CA LYS A 105 -14.24 9.40 8.07
C LYS A 105 -13.94 8.06 8.75
N PHE A 106 -12.79 7.95 9.37
CA PHE A 106 -12.33 6.76 10.06
C PHE A 106 -11.94 7.11 11.51
N PRO A 107 -12.66 6.57 12.51
CA PRO A 107 -12.33 6.81 13.91
C PRO A 107 -11.02 6.11 14.27
N PHE A 108 -10.00 6.85 14.69
CA PHE A 108 -8.74 6.25 15.12
C PHE A 108 -8.94 5.56 16.48
N LYS A 109 -8.62 4.26 16.53
CA LYS A 109 -8.72 3.47 17.75
C LYS A 109 -7.35 3.44 18.43
N LYS A 110 -7.27 3.84 19.70
CA LYS A 110 -6.04 3.63 20.46
C LYS A 110 -5.74 2.12 20.49
N PRO A 111 -4.53 1.68 20.10
CA PRO A 111 -4.18 0.28 20.20
C PRO A 111 -4.10 -0.13 21.68
N ASP A 112 -4.49 -1.37 21.97
CA ASP A 112 -4.28 -1.94 23.29
C ASP A 112 -2.78 -2.16 23.50
N THR A 113 -2.26 -1.64 24.61
CA THR A 113 -0.84 -1.68 24.96
C THR A 113 -0.55 -2.58 26.16
N SER A 114 -1.58 -3.20 26.74
CA SER A 114 -1.46 -4.03 27.95
C SER A 114 -0.56 -5.26 27.78
N ASP A 115 -0.49 -5.83 26.57
CA ASP A 115 0.32 -7.01 26.25
C ASP A 115 1.70 -6.67 25.63
N ILE A 116 2.10 -5.41 25.59
CA ILE A 116 3.32 -4.95 24.91
C ILE A 116 4.40 -4.56 25.94
N ASP A 117 5.01 -5.56 26.57
CA ASP A 117 5.94 -5.36 27.69
C ASP A 117 7.31 -4.77 27.29
N ASP A 118 7.77 -4.99 26.05
CA ASP A 118 9.17 -4.72 25.65
C ASP A 118 9.36 -3.63 24.58
N ARG A 119 8.31 -2.92 24.15
CA ARG A 119 8.43 -1.87 23.11
C ARG A 119 8.15 -0.49 23.67
N GLU A 120 9.04 0.46 23.42
CA GLU A 120 8.75 1.88 23.71
C GLU A 120 7.82 2.50 22.65
N GLU A 121 7.89 1.99 21.41
CA GLU A 121 7.18 2.51 20.26
C GLU A 121 6.42 1.39 19.52
N ILE A 122 5.25 1.74 19.01
CA ILE A 122 4.42 0.88 18.16
C ILE A 122 4.06 1.63 16.87
N ILE A 123 3.88 0.87 15.79
CA ILE A 123 3.45 1.44 14.51
C ILE A 123 2.05 0.94 14.24
N THR A 124 1.15 1.87 13.98
CA THR A 124 -0.20 1.58 13.48
C THR A 124 -0.28 1.90 12.01
N TYR A 125 -0.88 1.00 11.23
CA TYR A 125 -1.11 1.16 9.80
C TYR A 125 -2.60 1.39 9.56
N LEU A 126 -2.91 2.40 8.75
CA LEU A 126 -4.21 2.56 8.13
C LEU A 126 -4.14 2.01 6.71
N VAL A 127 -5.02 1.06 6.41
CA VAL A 127 -5.06 0.38 5.12
C VAL A 127 -6.42 0.47 4.48
N ILE A 128 -6.46 0.32 3.16
CA ILE A 128 -7.68 0.11 2.38
C ILE A 128 -7.60 -1.21 1.62
N SER A 129 -8.73 -1.93 1.54
CA SER A 129 -8.84 -3.18 0.79
C SER A 129 -10.12 -3.24 -0.02
N TYR A 130 -10.09 -3.96 -1.15
CA TYR A 130 -11.26 -4.28 -1.94
C TYR A 130 -12.13 -5.32 -1.21
N VAL A 131 -13.46 -5.16 -1.27
CA VAL A 131 -14.41 -6.12 -0.72
C VAL A 131 -15.41 -6.52 -1.79
N ASP A 132 -15.50 -7.83 -2.04
CA ASP A 132 -16.58 -8.41 -2.85
C ASP A 132 -17.91 -8.22 -2.12
N ASN A 133 -18.88 -7.59 -2.78
CA ASN A 133 -20.20 -7.28 -2.23
C ASN A 133 -20.92 -8.50 -1.62
N ARG A 134 -20.64 -9.70 -2.13
CA ARG A 134 -21.20 -10.96 -1.61
C ARG A 134 -20.75 -11.32 -0.21
N LYS A 135 -19.67 -10.69 0.26
CA LYS A 135 -19.05 -10.92 1.57
C LYS A 135 -19.32 -9.79 2.55
N LEU A 136 -20.16 -8.82 2.17
CA LEU A 136 -20.54 -7.74 3.06
C LEU A 136 -21.43 -8.24 4.18
N THR A 137 -21.24 -7.68 5.36
CA THR A 137 -22.19 -7.83 6.46
C THR A 137 -23.48 -7.07 6.14
N ASP A 138 -24.59 -7.44 6.78
CA ASP A 138 -25.86 -6.72 6.60
C ASP A 138 -25.69 -5.22 6.85
N GLU A 139 -24.93 -4.83 7.89
CA GLU A 139 -24.65 -3.42 8.21
C GLU A 139 -23.89 -2.68 7.11
N GLU A 140 -22.98 -3.35 6.40
CA GLU A 140 -22.24 -2.79 5.28
C GLU A 140 -23.11 -2.74 4.03
N TYR A 141 -23.91 -3.78 3.78
CA TYR A 141 -24.83 -3.87 2.66
C TYR A 141 -25.85 -2.71 2.67
N TRP A 142 -26.39 -2.37 3.85
CA TRP A 142 -27.35 -1.26 3.99
C TRP A 142 -26.75 0.14 3.76
N LYS A 143 -25.41 0.27 3.69
CA LYS A 143 -24.72 1.53 3.36
C LYS A 143 -24.48 1.72 1.87
N ILE A 144 -24.65 0.67 1.06
CA ILE A 144 -24.52 0.76 -0.40
C ILE A 144 -25.67 1.60 -0.95
N ASP A 145 -25.39 2.30 -2.05
CA ASP A 145 -26.38 3.02 -2.86
C ASP A 145 -27.62 2.14 -3.10
N LYS A 146 -28.82 2.65 -2.76
CA LYS A 146 -30.03 1.85 -2.52
C LYS A 146 -30.79 1.46 -3.79
N GLU A 147 -30.16 1.59 -4.96
CA GLU A 147 -30.80 1.19 -6.21
C GLU A 147 -30.73 -0.34 -6.37
N PRO A 148 -31.88 -1.06 -6.33
CA PRO A 148 -31.89 -2.53 -6.31
C PRO A 148 -31.34 -3.19 -7.59
N TRP A 149 -31.13 -2.40 -8.66
CA TRP A 149 -30.54 -2.86 -9.92
C TRP A 149 -29.07 -2.46 -10.10
N LYS A 150 -28.47 -1.77 -9.11
CA LYS A 150 -27.12 -1.21 -9.22
C LYS A 150 -26.24 -1.75 -8.10
N GLU A 151 -25.16 -2.42 -8.48
CA GLU A 151 -24.13 -2.83 -7.54
C GLU A 151 -22.91 -1.91 -7.67
N ARG A 152 -22.55 -1.26 -6.56
CA ARG A 152 -21.31 -0.50 -6.44
C ARG A 152 -20.23 -1.40 -5.85
N GLU A 153 -19.03 -1.41 -6.43
CA GLU A 153 -17.88 -2.09 -5.82
C GLU A 153 -17.51 -1.46 -4.48
N TRP A 154 -17.26 -2.30 -3.47
CA TRP A 154 -17.05 -1.86 -2.09
C TRP A 154 -15.60 -1.98 -1.65
N PHE A 155 -15.28 -1.27 -0.58
CA PHE A 155 -13.97 -1.28 0.04
C PHE A 155 -14.10 -1.17 1.55
N ARG A 156 -13.01 -1.52 2.26
CA ARG A 156 -12.93 -1.38 3.72
C ARG A 156 -11.66 -0.66 4.13
N PHE A 157 -11.82 0.29 5.04
CA PHE A 157 -10.73 0.88 5.81
C PHE A 157 -10.52 0.06 7.07
N ASP A 158 -9.27 -0.31 7.33
CA ASP A 158 -8.90 -1.03 8.54
C ASP A 158 -7.67 -0.40 9.19
N GLN A 159 -7.59 -0.57 10.51
CA GLN A 159 -6.45 -0.19 11.32
C GLN A 159 -5.83 -1.44 11.92
N GLN A 160 -4.51 -1.59 11.77
CA GLN A 160 -3.78 -2.77 12.24
C GLN A 160 -2.38 -2.42 12.74
N LEU A 161 -1.80 -3.30 13.57
CA LEU A 161 -0.44 -3.15 14.09
C LEU A 161 0.60 -3.89 13.24
N GLU A 162 0.15 -4.86 12.44
CA GLU A 162 0.98 -5.59 11.52
C GLU A 162 1.09 -4.85 10.18
N PRO A 163 2.24 -4.94 9.49
CA PRO A 163 2.38 -4.39 8.14
C PRO A 163 1.27 -4.89 7.19
N PRO A 164 0.86 -4.08 6.20
CA PRO A 164 -0.17 -4.45 5.22
C PRO A 164 0.17 -5.75 4.49
N ASN A 165 -0.84 -6.60 4.28
CA ASN A 165 -0.71 -7.77 3.41
C ASN A 165 -0.84 -7.38 1.93
N GLU A 166 -0.68 -8.34 1.01
CA GLU A 166 -0.62 -8.05 -0.43
C GLU A 166 -1.91 -7.50 -1.03
N ARG A 167 -3.08 -7.76 -0.41
CA ARG A 167 -4.39 -7.26 -0.85
C ARG A 167 -4.75 -5.92 -0.22
N GLN A 168 -3.93 -5.43 0.70
CA GLN A 168 -4.13 -4.18 1.40
C GLN A 168 -3.20 -3.11 0.84
N ILE A 169 -3.73 -1.90 0.67
CA ILE A 169 -2.96 -0.73 0.27
C ILE A 169 -2.76 0.16 1.49
N GLU A 170 -1.50 0.44 1.83
CA GLU A 170 -1.15 1.37 2.90
C GLU A 170 -1.57 2.79 2.54
N LEU A 171 -2.38 3.42 3.39
CA LEU A 171 -2.75 4.82 3.26
C LEU A 171 -1.85 5.72 4.09
N CYS A 172 -1.56 5.31 5.32
CA CYS A 172 -0.59 5.95 6.17
C CYS A 172 -0.16 4.99 7.28
N ARG A 173 0.89 5.38 7.97
CA ARG A 173 1.24 4.78 9.25
C ARG A 173 1.51 5.87 10.27
N ILE A 174 1.40 5.50 11.54
CA ILE A 174 1.57 6.42 12.66
C ILE A 174 2.46 5.72 13.66
N LYS A 175 3.59 6.36 13.97
CA LYS A 175 4.47 5.91 15.04
C LYS A 175 3.95 6.47 16.35
N LEU A 176 3.69 5.60 17.31
CA LEU A 176 3.09 5.95 18.58
C LEU A 176 4.05 5.56 19.68
N ARG A 177 4.11 6.37 20.74
CA ARG A 177 4.76 5.98 21.98
C ARG A 177 3.74 5.37 22.93
N ILE A 178 4.09 4.27 23.59
CA ILE A 178 3.15 3.54 24.45
C ILE A 178 2.64 4.42 25.60
N GLU A 179 3.53 5.20 26.24
CA GLU A 179 3.16 6.11 27.34
C GLU A 179 2.12 7.16 26.91
N ASP A 180 2.21 7.67 25.67
CA ASP A 180 1.29 8.65 25.14
C ASP A 180 -0.09 8.03 24.90
N VAL A 181 -0.12 6.81 24.34
CA VAL A 181 -1.38 6.09 24.04
C VAL A 181 -2.14 5.76 25.33
N ALA A 182 -1.42 5.36 26.39
CA ALA A 182 -1.98 5.08 27.71
C ALA A 182 -2.50 6.34 28.43
N SER A 183 -2.11 7.54 27.96
CA SER A 183 -2.54 8.81 28.53
C SER A 183 -3.91 9.25 28.00
N ASP A 184 -4.69 9.91 28.87
CA ASP A 184 -5.94 10.57 28.50
C ASP A 184 -5.72 11.78 27.59
N ARG A 185 -4.48 12.25 27.43
CA ARG A 185 -4.11 13.40 26.57
C ARG A 185 -3.60 13.01 25.18
N PHE A 186 -3.70 11.73 24.82
CA PHE A 186 -3.31 11.27 23.49
C PHE A 186 -4.08 12.01 22.39
N GLU A 187 -3.35 12.59 21.44
CA GLU A 187 -3.94 13.26 20.29
C GLU A 187 -3.05 13.05 19.07
N LEU A 188 -3.66 12.68 17.94
CA LEU A 188 -2.98 12.64 16.65
C LEU A 188 -2.75 14.05 16.12
N LYS A 189 -1.60 14.24 15.45
CA LYS A 189 -1.22 15.52 14.86
C LYS A 189 -0.87 15.40 13.39
N ASN A 190 -1.09 16.48 12.65
CA ASN A 190 -0.53 16.59 11.30
C ASN A 190 0.99 16.81 11.42
N PRO A 191 1.80 16.20 10.54
CA PRO A 191 3.25 16.32 10.62
C PRO A 191 3.70 17.77 10.43
N GLN A 192 4.62 18.24 11.28
CA GLN A 192 5.29 19.54 11.08
C GLN A 192 6.26 19.48 9.89
N ASP A 193 6.96 18.36 9.75
CA ASP A 193 7.81 18.04 8.59
C ASP A 193 7.32 16.73 7.95
N VAL A 194 6.76 16.83 6.75
CA VAL A 194 6.23 15.69 5.99
C VAL A 194 7.34 14.70 5.59
N PHE A 195 8.59 15.15 5.50
CA PHE A 195 9.73 14.29 5.17
C PHE A 195 10.28 13.56 6.38
N SER A 196 10.00 14.03 7.59
CA SER A 196 10.38 13.39 8.84
C SER A 196 9.27 13.46 9.91
N PRO A 197 8.13 12.78 9.70
CA PRO A 197 7.03 12.74 10.67
C PRO A 197 7.51 12.20 12.03
N GLY A 198 7.09 12.88 13.09
CA GLY A 198 7.41 12.54 14.48
C GLY A 198 6.46 11.52 15.10
N LEU A 199 6.48 11.45 16.43
CA LEU A 199 5.55 10.64 17.21
C LEU A 199 4.13 11.22 17.15
N ASN A 200 3.15 10.33 17.06
CA ASN A 200 1.72 10.65 16.96
C ASN A 200 1.37 11.51 15.74
N GLU A 201 2.28 11.58 14.76
CA GLU A 201 2.09 12.28 13.49
C GLU A 201 1.83 11.31 12.34
N ILE A 202 0.99 11.73 11.40
CA ILE A 202 0.69 10.93 10.21
C ILE A 202 1.92 10.85 9.30
N ASP A 203 2.36 9.62 8.99
CA ASP A 203 3.42 9.35 8.02
C ASP A 203 2.84 8.82 6.70
N LEU A 204 2.99 9.63 5.64
CA LEU A 204 2.50 9.33 4.29
C LEU A 204 3.61 8.83 3.35
N ARG A 205 4.87 8.75 3.80
CA ARG A 205 6.04 8.51 2.92
C ARG A 205 6.07 7.12 2.31
N TYR A 206 5.35 6.16 2.91
CA TYR A 206 5.41 4.74 2.57
C TYR A 206 4.25 4.28 1.67
N ARG A 207 3.39 5.21 1.26
CA ARG A 207 2.29 4.97 0.33
C ARG A 207 2.82 4.49 -1.02
N GLN A 208 2.56 3.23 -1.34
CA GLN A 208 2.95 2.66 -2.62
C GLN A 208 2.08 3.24 -3.74
N GLN A 209 2.72 3.88 -4.73
CA GLN A 209 2.06 4.30 -5.96
C GLN A 209 1.97 3.14 -6.95
N ALA A 210 0.86 3.03 -7.66
CA ALA A 210 0.71 2.14 -8.79
C ALA A 210 1.70 2.54 -9.88
N LYS A 211 2.51 1.58 -10.34
CA LYS A 211 3.59 1.79 -11.33
C LYS A 211 3.67 0.61 -12.26
N ALA A 212 4.36 0.78 -13.38
CA ALA A 212 4.72 -0.33 -14.25
C ALA A 212 5.44 -1.44 -13.46
N ARG A 213 5.10 -2.69 -13.77
CA ARG A 213 5.66 -3.88 -13.16
C ARG A 213 7.07 -4.13 -13.68
N PRO A 214 8.08 -4.26 -12.81
CA PRO A 214 9.44 -4.61 -13.20
C PRO A 214 9.42 -6.06 -13.66
N GLN A 215 10.01 -6.32 -14.82
CA GLN A 215 10.12 -7.67 -15.38
C GLN A 215 11.25 -8.46 -14.72
N ALA A 216 12.28 -7.77 -14.22
CA ALA A 216 13.40 -8.35 -13.50
C ALA A 216 13.94 -7.36 -12.47
N LEU A 217 14.47 -7.89 -11.38
CA LEU A 217 15.24 -7.13 -10.40
C LEU A 217 16.68 -7.64 -10.43
N VAL A 218 17.62 -6.74 -10.69
CA VAL A 218 19.05 -7.07 -10.77
C VAL A 218 19.74 -6.42 -9.58
N ASN A 219 20.20 -7.24 -8.64
CA ASN A 219 21.02 -6.78 -7.53
C ASN A 219 22.50 -6.89 -7.90
N ILE A 220 23.23 -5.80 -7.78
CA ILE A 220 24.66 -5.75 -8.07
C ILE A 220 25.39 -5.52 -6.76
N ALA A 221 26.20 -6.49 -6.36
CA ALA A 221 27.17 -6.33 -5.27
C ALA A 221 28.55 -6.10 -5.88
N THR A 222 29.35 -5.26 -5.25
CA THR A 222 30.76 -5.08 -5.62
C THR A 222 31.63 -5.47 -4.43
N THR A 223 32.65 -6.28 -4.68
CA THR A 223 33.61 -6.72 -3.64
C THR A 223 34.90 -5.92 -3.80
N ALA A 224 35.32 -5.22 -2.74
CA ALA A 224 36.67 -4.68 -2.67
C ALA A 224 37.60 -5.76 -2.10
N THR A 225 38.46 -6.36 -2.93
CA THR A 225 39.51 -7.24 -2.43
C THR A 225 40.59 -6.41 -1.77
N LYS A 226 40.88 -6.63 -0.48
CA LYS A 226 42.11 -6.17 0.16
C LYS A 226 43.28 -6.83 -0.59
N PHE A 227 43.83 -6.14 -1.59
CA PHE A 227 45.09 -6.58 -2.17
C PHE A 227 46.16 -6.32 -1.13
N ASP A 228 46.70 -7.41 -0.59
CA ASP A 228 47.87 -7.44 0.27
C ASP A 228 49.08 -7.05 -0.58
N ASN A 229 49.23 -5.76 -0.86
CA ASN A 229 50.41 -5.21 -1.51
C ASN A 229 50.76 -3.88 -0.84
N SER A 230 51.84 -3.97 -0.07
CA SER A 230 52.53 -2.95 0.71
C SER A 230 53.11 -1.80 -0.13
N PHE A 231 52.36 -1.24 -1.08
CA PHE A 231 52.81 -0.09 -1.87
C PHE A 231 51.75 0.98 -2.17
N VAL A 232 50.47 0.78 -1.89
CA VAL A 232 49.45 1.84 -2.08
C VAL A 232 48.44 1.85 -0.94
N GLN A 233 48.74 2.63 0.09
CA GLN A 233 47.95 2.83 1.31
C GLN A 233 46.60 3.58 1.10
N ARG A 234 46.05 3.62 -0.13
CA ARG A 234 44.83 4.38 -0.48
C ARG A 234 43.61 3.52 -0.88
N ILE A 235 43.71 2.19 -0.87
CA ILE A 235 42.66 1.29 -1.41
C ILE A 235 41.88 0.55 -0.31
N ASN A 236 41.71 1.18 0.86
CA ASN A 236 40.82 0.67 1.91
C ASN A 236 39.40 1.28 1.85
N SER A 237 39.10 2.11 0.85
CA SER A 237 37.76 2.61 0.58
C SER A 237 37.10 1.78 -0.53
N PRO A 238 35.78 1.46 -0.44
CA PRO A 238 35.04 0.92 -1.56
C PRO A 238 35.32 1.80 -2.78
N CYS A 239 35.83 1.21 -3.87
CA CYS A 239 36.45 1.92 -4.98
C CYS A 239 35.57 3.10 -5.42
N GLU A 240 35.97 4.34 -5.08
CA GLU A 240 35.20 5.57 -5.35
C GLU A 240 34.85 5.68 -6.83
N ILE A 241 35.73 5.16 -7.70
CA ILE A 241 35.56 5.11 -9.15
C ILE A 241 34.37 4.20 -9.52
N THR A 242 34.25 3.02 -8.91
CA THR A 242 33.13 2.10 -9.19
C THR A 242 31.80 2.68 -8.74
N ASN A 243 31.75 3.31 -7.56
CA ASN A 243 30.55 3.99 -7.07
C ASN A 243 30.17 5.20 -7.94
N LYS A 244 31.17 5.96 -8.40
CA LYS A 244 30.97 7.11 -9.31
C LYS A 244 30.48 6.64 -10.68
N ASN A 245 31.05 5.58 -11.23
CA ASN A 245 30.63 4.99 -12.50
C ASN A 245 29.20 4.44 -12.44
N LEU A 246 28.84 3.74 -11.35
CA LEU A 246 27.47 3.29 -11.11
C LEU A 246 26.51 4.47 -11.03
N SER A 247 26.88 5.54 -10.31
CA SER A 247 26.08 6.77 -10.24
C SER A 247 25.89 7.41 -11.62
N CYS A 248 26.93 7.49 -12.45
CA CYS A 248 26.84 8.00 -13.82
C CYS A 248 25.95 7.12 -14.71
N LEU A 249 26.04 5.80 -14.59
CA LEU A 249 25.13 4.87 -15.27
C LEU A 249 23.69 5.16 -14.86
N MET A 250 23.40 5.25 -13.55
CA MET A 250 22.06 5.51 -13.03
C MET A 250 21.48 6.85 -13.53
N GLN A 251 22.31 7.89 -13.59
CA GLN A 251 21.91 9.19 -14.17
C GLN A 251 21.60 9.09 -15.67
N SER A 252 22.32 8.22 -16.39
CA SER A 252 22.15 8.03 -17.83
C SER A 252 20.98 7.09 -18.18
N LEU A 253 20.55 6.24 -17.25
CA LEU A 253 19.49 5.24 -17.49
C LEU A 253 18.20 5.87 -17.97
N ASN A 254 17.78 7.01 -17.41
CA ASN A 254 16.53 7.65 -17.83
C ASN A 254 16.56 8.08 -19.30
N ALA A 255 17.73 8.41 -19.86
CA ALA A 255 17.88 8.77 -21.27
C ALA A 255 18.10 7.55 -22.17
N LEU A 256 18.84 6.54 -21.70
CA LEU A 256 19.22 5.37 -22.50
C LEU A 256 18.13 4.29 -22.51
N TYR A 257 17.55 4.02 -21.33
CA TYR A 257 16.55 2.98 -21.10
C TYR A 257 15.57 3.43 -20.00
N PRO A 258 14.55 4.25 -20.34
CA PRO A 258 13.59 4.77 -19.35
C PRO A 258 12.86 3.69 -18.54
N CYS A 259 12.77 2.47 -19.10
CA CYS A 259 12.16 1.31 -18.46
C CYS A 259 13.05 0.64 -17.40
N LEU A 260 14.34 0.99 -17.34
CA LEU A 260 15.29 0.50 -16.35
C LEU A 260 15.52 1.57 -15.30
N GLN A 261 15.03 1.32 -14.09
CA GLN A 261 15.24 2.17 -12.93
C GLN A 261 16.16 1.45 -11.96
N GLY A 262 17.13 2.17 -11.38
CA GLY A 262 17.98 1.65 -10.32
C GLY A 262 17.90 2.52 -9.09
N ASN A 263 18.26 1.93 -7.95
CA ASN A 263 18.36 2.62 -6.68
C ASN A 263 19.79 2.41 -6.15
N THR A 264 20.48 3.49 -5.81
CA THR A 264 21.82 3.43 -5.22
C THR A 264 21.70 3.26 -3.71
N GLU A 265 21.23 2.10 -3.25
CA GLU A 265 21.36 1.74 -1.84
C GLU A 265 22.64 0.92 -1.67
N VAL A 266 23.70 1.58 -1.18
CA VAL A 266 24.99 0.94 -0.91
C VAL A 266 24.97 0.41 0.52
N ALA A 267 24.43 -0.80 0.72
CA ALA A 267 24.62 -1.51 1.98
C ALA A 267 26.03 -2.14 1.96
N ASN A 268 26.89 -1.73 2.89
CA ASN A 268 28.19 -2.40 3.09
C ASN A 268 27.96 -3.68 3.90
N ILE A 269 28.19 -4.83 3.28
CA ILE A 269 28.13 -6.14 3.94
C ILE A 269 29.56 -6.57 4.28
N ASN A 270 29.88 -6.63 5.57
CA ASN A 270 31.14 -7.20 6.05
C ASN A 270 31.01 -8.72 6.14
N LEU A 271 31.72 -9.44 5.27
CA LEU A 271 31.74 -10.91 5.22
C LEU A 271 32.67 -11.56 6.28
N GLU A 272 33.22 -10.79 7.22
CA GLU A 272 34.20 -11.27 8.21
C GLU A 272 33.58 -11.81 9.54
N LYS A 273 32.27 -12.05 9.61
CA LYS A 273 31.63 -12.72 10.77
C LYS A 273 30.54 -13.70 10.33
N ASP A 274 30.94 -14.93 10.10
CA ASP A 274 30.20 -16.16 10.44
C ASP A 274 31.11 -17.02 11.33
#